data_AF-A0A5F2I1I0-F1
#
_entry.id   AF-A0A5F2I1I0-F1
#
_cell.length_a   1.000
_cell.length_b   1.000
_cell.length_c   1.000
_cell.angle_alpha   90.00
_cell.angle_beta   90.00
_cell.angle_gamma   90.00
#
_symmetry.space_group_name_H-M   'P 1'
#
loop_
_entity.id
_entity.type
_entity.pdbx_description
1 polymer ?
#
loop_
_entity_poly.entity_id
_entity_poly.type
_entity_poly.pdbx_seq_one_letter_code
_entity_poly.pdbx_strand_id
1 'polypeptide(L)'
;TIKGIEDAAKKINPKVEVTSVSADYDLNKQVSQIDSFIAAGVDVIMLNAVDAKAIAPAVKKAQAAGIVVAAFDVSAPGADVTVMTNNVKAGEEACQYLVDHTGGKGDYVILNGPASSSILERVKGCKD
;
A
#
# COMPACT_ATOMS: atom_id res chain seq x y z
N THR A 1 -5.36 -0.65 9.44
CA THR A 1 -4.18 0.19 9.14
C THR A 1 -4.31 1.61 9.65
N ILE A 2 -5.35 2.36 9.27
CA ILE A 2 -5.54 3.78 9.66
C ILE A 2 -5.41 4.02 11.18
N LYS A 3 -6.16 3.29 12.01
CA LYS A 3 -6.04 3.39 13.48
C LYS A 3 -4.60 3.21 13.98
N GLY A 4 -3.84 2.29 13.39
CA GLY A 4 -2.45 2.06 13.79
C GLY A 4 -1.54 3.24 13.46
N ILE A 5 -1.75 3.89 12.31
CA ILE A 5 -1.05 5.13 11.92
C ILE A 5 -1.41 6.26 12.88
N GLU A 6 -2.71 6.47 13.14
CA GLU A 6 -3.19 7.51 14.05
C GLU A 6 -2.66 7.35 15.48
N ASP A 7 -2.71 6.12 16.01
CA ASP A 7 -2.22 5.80 17.35
C ASP A 7 -0.70 6.01 17.46
N ALA A 8 0.06 5.63 16.42
CA ALA A 8 1.51 5.84 16.39
C ALA A 8 1.88 7.34 16.29
N ALA A 9 1.20 8.08 15.42
CA ALA A 9 1.41 9.52 15.25
C ALA A 9 1.13 10.27 16.56
N LYS A 10 0.02 9.97 17.24
CA LYS A 10 -0.35 10.59 18.52
C LYS A 10 0.59 10.23 19.67
N LYS A 11 1.20 9.03 19.65
CA LYS A 11 2.25 8.67 20.62
C LYS A 11 3.52 9.51 20.43
N ILE A 12 3.88 9.83 19.19
CA ILE A 12 5.04 10.66 18.87
C ILE A 12 4.75 12.13 19.17
N ASN A 13 3.59 12.63 18.73
CA ASN A 13 3.13 13.99 18.99
C ASN A 13 1.63 13.98 19.33
N PRO A 14 1.24 14.16 20.60
CA PRO A 14 -0.17 14.17 21.01
C PRO A 14 -1.03 15.25 20.37
N LYS A 15 -0.42 16.29 19.79
CA LYS A 15 -1.10 17.40 19.11
C LYS A 15 -1.15 17.23 17.58
N VAL A 16 -0.66 16.10 17.05
CA VAL A 16 -0.69 15.85 15.61
C VAL A 16 -2.13 15.86 15.09
N GLU A 17 -2.34 16.53 13.97
CA GLU A 17 -3.59 16.47 13.22
C GLU A 17 -3.47 15.38 12.17
N VAL A 18 -4.47 14.49 12.09
CA VAL A 18 -4.51 13.42 11.10
C VAL A 18 -5.79 13.52 10.30
N THR A 19 -5.64 13.68 8.99
CA THR A 19 -6.76 13.67 8.04
C THR A 19 -6.68 12.40 7.21
N SER A 20 -7.75 11.60 7.26
CA SER A 20 -7.87 10.34 6.51
C SER A 20 -8.94 10.48 5.45
N VAL A 21 -8.60 10.19 4.19
CA VAL A 21 -9.54 10.21 3.05
C VAL A 21 -9.46 8.88 2.30
N SER A 22 -10.58 8.46 1.72
CA SER A 22 -10.61 7.30 0.83
C SER A 22 -10.51 7.74 -0.62
N ALA A 23 -9.57 7.16 -1.35
CA ALA A 23 -9.48 7.29 -2.80
C ALA A 23 -10.60 6.48 -3.51
N ASP A 24 -11.24 5.53 -2.82
CA ASP A 24 -12.32 4.70 -3.37
C ASP A 24 -11.94 4.00 -4.68
N TYR A 25 -10.69 3.53 -4.76
CA TYR A 25 -10.08 2.93 -5.95
C TYR A 25 -10.08 3.82 -7.21
N ASP A 26 -10.29 5.14 -7.06
CA ASP A 26 -10.22 6.12 -8.14
C ASP A 26 -8.87 6.85 -8.10
N LEU A 27 -8.07 6.63 -9.14
CA LEU A 27 -6.75 7.25 -9.28
C LEU A 27 -6.83 8.78 -9.40
N ASN A 28 -7.79 9.30 -10.16
CA ASN A 28 -7.91 10.76 -10.36
C ASN A 28 -8.29 11.44 -9.05
N LYS A 29 -9.20 10.83 -8.28
CA LYS A 29 -9.55 11.28 -6.94
C LYS A 29 -8.34 11.26 -6.01
N GLN A 30 -7.53 10.20 -6.05
CA GLN A 30 -6.31 10.13 -5.24
C GLN A 30 -5.31 11.23 -5.60
N VAL A 31 -5.12 11.53 -6.89
CA VAL A 31 -4.26 12.63 -7.35
C VAL A 31 -4.79 13.98 -6.84
N SER A 32 -6.10 14.24 -6.93
CA SER A 32 -6.70 15.46 -6.39
C SER A 32 -6.58 15.59 -4.86
N GLN A 33 -6.64 14.46 -4.14
CA GLN A 33 -6.42 14.44 -2.68
C GLN A 33 -4.98 14.80 -2.33
N ILE A 34 -3.99 14.25 -3.05
CA ILE A 34 -2.57 14.63 -2.89
C ILE A 34 -2.39 16.13 -3.15
N ASP A 35 -2.98 16.66 -4.21
CA ASP A 35 -2.93 18.09 -4.52
C ASP A 35 -3.53 18.95 -3.40
N SER A 36 -4.62 18.49 -2.79
CA SER A 36 -5.26 19.16 -1.66
C SER A 36 -4.37 19.14 -0.41
N PHE A 37 -3.67 18.03 -0.15
CA PHE A 37 -2.71 17.93 0.95
C PHE A 37 -1.49 18.80 0.74
N ILE A 38 -1.00 18.91 -0.49
CA ILE A 38 0.07 19.85 -0.86
C ILE A 38 -0.37 21.29 -0.58
N ALA A 39 -1.58 21.67 -1.02
CA ALA A 39 -2.12 23.00 -0.78
C ALA A 39 -2.35 23.30 0.72
N ALA A 40 -2.70 22.29 1.50
CA ALA A 40 -2.85 22.38 2.95
C ALA A 40 -1.51 22.47 3.70
N GLY A 41 -0.38 22.22 3.03
CA GLY A 41 0.95 22.29 3.64
C GLY A 41 1.20 21.21 4.70
N VAL A 42 0.68 20.00 4.49
CA VAL A 42 0.92 18.88 5.43
C VAL A 42 2.40 18.48 5.44
N ASP A 43 2.91 17.99 6.57
CA ASP A 43 4.31 17.56 6.68
C ASP A 43 4.57 16.18 6.05
N VAL A 44 3.58 15.28 6.14
CA VAL A 44 3.69 13.87 5.74
C VAL A 44 2.42 13.41 5.06
N ILE A 45 2.57 12.66 3.97
CA ILE A 45 1.48 11.91 3.32
C ILE A 45 1.73 10.40 3.49
N MET A 46 0.81 9.73 4.19
CA MET A 46 0.75 8.27 4.25
C MET A 46 -0.10 7.76 3.07
N LEU A 47 0.52 7.05 2.13
CA LEU A 47 -0.08 6.70 0.84
C LEU A 47 -0.30 5.18 0.70
N ASN A 48 -1.56 4.75 0.55
CA ASN A 48 -1.87 3.46 -0.08
C ASN A 48 -2.27 3.73 -1.53
N ALA A 49 -1.39 3.43 -2.47
CA ALA A 49 -1.58 3.79 -3.87
C ALA A 49 -2.69 2.96 -4.54
N VAL A 50 -3.63 3.62 -5.23
CA VAL A 50 -4.64 2.95 -6.06
C VAL A 50 -3.98 2.21 -7.22
N ASP A 51 -3.01 2.87 -7.87
CA ASP A 51 -2.17 2.27 -8.90
C ASP A 51 -0.71 2.60 -8.59
N ALA A 52 0.09 1.55 -8.46
CA ALA A 52 1.49 1.68 -8.10
C ALA A 52 2.27 2.56 -9.07
N LYS A 53 2.06 2.44 -10.38
CA LYS A 53 2.86 3.15 -11.39
C LYS A 53 2.29 4.53 -11.67
N ALA A 54 0.97 4.62 -11.83
CA ALA A 54 0.32 5.82 -12.31
C ALA A 54 0.27 6.93 -11.24
N ILE A 55 0.45 6.60 -9.96
CA ILE A 55 0.51 7.60 -8.88
C ILE A 55 1.85 8.35 -8.83
N ALA A 56 2.91 7.85 -9.47
CA ALA A 56 4.28 8.36 -9.31
C ALA A 56 4.44 9.87 -9.61
N PRO A 57 3.77 10.48 -10.61
CA PRO A 57 3.85 11.93 -10.82
C PRO A 57 3.31 12.74 -9.63
N ALA A 58 2.23 12.29 -8.99
CA ALA A 58 1.65 12.97 -7.82
C ALA A 58 2.57 12.84 -6.59
N VAL A 59 3.20 11.68 -6.40
CA VAL A 59 4.23 11.48 -5.36
C VAL A 59 5.38 12.48 -5.54
N LYS A 60 5.93 12.58 -6.75
CA LYS A 60 7.00 13.53 -7.06
C LYS A 60 6.60 14.98 -6.82
N LYS A 61 5.34 15.33 -7.13
CA LYS A 61 4.80 16.67 -6.89
C LYS A 61 4.76 17.01 -5.40
N ALA A 62 4.34 16.07 -4.55
CA ALA A 62 4.34 16.26 -3.10
C ALA A 62 5.76 16.42 -2.54
N GLN A 63 6.70 15.57 -2.98
CA GLN A 63 8.10 15.66 -2.56
C GLN A 63 8.75 16.97 -2.99
N ALA A 64 8.45 17.46 -4.20
CA ALA A 64 8.92 18.76 -4.67
C ALA A 64 8.40 19.94 -3.82
N ALA A 65 7.27 19.75 -3.12
CA ALA A 65 6.74 20.71 -2.15
C ALA A 65 7.34 20.55 -0.74
N GLY A 66 8.31 19.65 -0.55
CA GLY A 66 8.98 19.39 0.73
C GLY A 66 8.24 18.42 1.65
N ILE A 67 7.22 17.72 1.14
CA ILE A 67 6.38 16.78 1.91
C ILE A 67 6.98 15.38 1.84
N VAL A 68 7.11 14.71 2.99
CA VAL A 68 7.55 13.31 3.04
C VAL A 68 6.39 12.41 2.60
N VAL A 69 6.63 11.52 1.64
CA VAL A 69 5.63 10.56 1.16
C VAL A 69 6.03 9.15 1.59
N ALA A 70 5.25 8.56 2.49
CA ALA A 70 5.44 7.21 3.00
C ALA A 70 4.36 6.27 2.45
N ALA A 71 4.75 5.35 1.57
CA ALA A 71 3.85 4.36 1.02
C ALA A 71 3.65 3.17 1.98
N PHE A 72 2.44 2.62 1.99
CA PHE A 72 2.14 1.41 2.75
C PHE A 72 1.18 0.49 2.00
N ASP A 73 1.27 -0.82 2.29
CA ASP A 73 0.42 -1.91 1.75
C ASP A 73 0.60 -2.18 0.24
N VAL A 74 0.62 -1.14 -0.58
CA VAL A 74 0.90 -1.17 -2.02
C VAL A 74 2.12 -0.30 -2.31
N SER A 75 2.97 -0.77 -3.22
CA SER A 75 4.15 -0.01 -3.64
C SER A 75 3.79 1.28 -4.38
N ALA A 76 4.53 2.36 -4.14
CA ALA A 76 4.45 3.61 -4.89
C ALA A 76 5.87 4.06 -5.27
N PRO A 77 6.36 3.76 -6.49
CA PRO A 77 7.71 4.10 -6.91
C PRO A 77 7.97 5.60 -6.77
N GLY A 78 9.08 5.92 -6.10
CA GLY A 78 9.49 7.29 -5.79
C GLY A 78 9.10 7.75 -4.38
N ALA A 79 8.25 7.03 -3.65
CA ALA A 79 8.00 7.34 -2.24
C ALA A 79 9.29 7.23 -1.40
N ASP A 80 9.42 8.08 -0.39
CA ASP A 80 10.60 8.16 0.48
C ASP A 80 10.81 6.89 1.30
N VAL A 81 9.71 6.26 1.69
CA VAL A 81 9.71 4.93 2.31
C VAL A 81 8.53 4.12 1.82
N THR A 82 8.70 2.81 1.74
CA THR A 82 7.61 1.88 1.46
C THR A 82 7.62 0.77 2.50
N VAL A 83 6.50 0.58 3.19
CA VAL A 83 6.33 -0.50 4.18
C VAL A 83 5.20 -1.42 3.71
N MET A 84 5.56 -2.66 3.37
CA MET A 84 4.60 -3.65 2.89
C MET A 84 4.97 -5.04 3.40
N THR A 85 3.99 -5.94 3.38
CA THR A 85 4.24 -7.38 3.59
C THR A 85 5.14 -7.90 2.48
N ASN A 86 6.01 -8.87 2.78
CA ASN A 86 6.63 -9.67 1.73
C ASN A 86 5.54 -10.56 1.10
N ASN A 87 4.89 -10.06 0.06
CA ASN A 87 3.73 -10.70 -0.55
C ASN A 87 4.10 -11.99 -1.28
N VAL A 88 5.31 -12.09 -1.84
CA VAL A 88 5.81 -13.35 -2.41
C VAL A 88 5.89 -14.40 -1.30
N LYS A 89 6.54 -14.07 -0.17
CA LYS A 89 6.66 -15.02 0.93
C LYS A 89 5.29 -15.41 1.52
N ALA A 90 4.37 -14.47 1.63
CA ALA A 90 3.02 -14.75 2.08
C ALA A 90 2.27 -15.71 1.14
N GLY A 91 2.50 -15.60 -0.18
CA GLY A 91 1.97 -16.54 -1.18
C GLY A 91 2.56 -17.95 -1.02
N GLU A 92 3.88 -18.04 -0.89
CA GLU A 92 4.60 -19.30 -0.65
C GLU A 92 4.06 -19.99 0.61
N GLU A 93 3.99 -19.27 1.73
CA GLU A 93 3.55 -19.83 3.01
C GLU A 93 2.09 -20.31 2.95
N ALA A 94 1.21 -19.56 2.29
CA ALA A 94 -0.18 -19.95 2.14
C ALA A 94 -0.36 -21.24 1.33
N CYS A 95 0.37 -21.39 0.23
CA CYS A 95 0.22 -22.56 -0.64
C CYS A 95 1.05 -23.76 -0.17
N GLN A 96 2.20 -23.52 0.49
CA GLN A 96 2.94 -24.55 1.20
C GLN A 96 2.07 -25.16 2.32
N TYR A 97 1.33 -24.34 3.07
CA TYR A 97 0.40 -24.84 4.09
C TYR A 97 -0.63 -25.81 3.48
N LEU A 98 -1.17 -25.49 2.30
CA LEU A 98 -2.11 -26.38 1.61
C LEU A 98 -1.44 -27.69 1.21
N VAL A 99 -0.25 -27.63 0.60
CA VAL A 99 0.53 -28.81 0.19
C VAL A 99 0.82 -29.72 1.39
N ASP A 100 1.26 -29.15 2.52
CA ASP A 100 1.61 -29.90 3.72
C ASP A 100 0.40 -30.65 4.31
N HIS A 101 -0.79 -30.03 4.26
CA HIS A 101 -2.01 -30.59 4.85
C HIS A 101 -2.73 -31.60 3.94
N THR A 102 -2.55 -31.50 2.62
CA THR A 102 -3.13 -32.44 1.65
C THR A 102 -2.15 -33.54 1.23
N GLY A 103 -0.89 -33.45 1.66
CA GLY A 103 0.20 -34.29 1.14
C GLY A 103 0.47 -34.06 -0.35
N GLY A 104 0.21 -32.84 -0.84
CA GLY A 104 0.39 -32.46 -2.24
C GLY A 104 -0.63 -33.06 -3.20
N LYS A 105 -1.78 -33.53 -2.71
CA LYS A 105 -2.81 -34.20 -3.54
C LYS A 105 -4.08 -33.37 -3.67
N GLY A 106 -4.71 -33.46 -4.84
CA GLY A 106 -5.95 -32.75 -5.17
C GLY A 106 -5.73 -31.61 -6.15
N ASP A 107 -6.84 -31.03 -6.60
CA ASP A 107 -6.85 -29.87 -7.48
C ASP A 107 -6.86 -28.58 -6.66
N TYR A 108 -6.04 -27.60 -7.05
CA TYR A 108 -5.95 -26.30 -6.40
C TYR A 108 -6.43 -25.20 -7.34
N VAL A 109 -7.08 -24.19 -6.77
CA VAL A 109 -7.53 -23.01 -7.51
C VAL A 109 -7.08 -21.77 -6.76
N ILE A 110 -6.51 -20.81 -7.50
CA ILE A 110 -6.20 -19.48 -6.99
C ILE A 110 -7.33 -18.55 -7.40
N LEU A 111 -8.16 -18.14 -6.44
CA LEU A 111 -9.15 -17.09 -6.63
C LEU A 111 -8.43 -15.73 -6.56
N ASN A 112 -8.28 -15.09 -7.72
CA ASN A 112 -7.49 -13.87 -7.86
C ASN A 112 -8.33 -12.60 -7.61
N GLY A 113 -7.66 -11.45 -7.47
CA GLY A 113 -8.27 -10.14 -7.27
C GLY A 113 -7.79 -9.08 -8.27
N PRO A 114 -8.04 -7.79 -7.98
CA PRO A 114 -7.56 -6.68 -8.79
C PRO A 114 -6.04 -6.69 -8.99
N ALA A 115 -5.56 -6.17 -10.12
CA ALA A 115 -4.14 -6.19 -10.49
C ALA A 115 -3.31 -5.16 -9.69
N SER A 116 -3.13 -5.38 -8.40
CA SER A 116 -2.19 -4.65 -7.54
C SER A 116 -0.87 -5.42 -7.39
N SER A 117 0.22 -4.73 -7.06
CA SER A 117 1.52 -5.37 -6.82
C SER A 117 1.43 -6.47 -5.77
N SER A 118 0.72 -6.21 -4.67
CA SER A 118 0.54 -7.16 -3.56
C SER A 118 -0.16 -8.45 -3.99
N ILE A 119 -1.18 -8.36 -4.83
CA ILE A 119 -1.90 -9.55 -5.32
C ILE A 119 -1.03 -10.33 -6.32
N LEU A 120 -0.39 -9.64 -7.25
CA LEU A 120 0.48 -10.26 -8.24
C LEU A 120 1.64 -11.03 -7.58
N GLU A 121 2.24 -10.46 -6.53
CA GLU A 121 3.32 -11.08 -5.78
C GLU A 121 2.86 -12.31 -4.98
N ARG A 122 1.68 -12.27 -4.34
CA ARG A 122 1.11 -13.45 -3.65
C ARG A 122 0.82 -14.60 -4.61
N VAL A 123 0.25 -14.31 -5.77
CA VAL A 123 -0.03 -15.32 -6.79
C VAL A 123 1.27 -15.92 -7.31
N LYS A 124 2.31 -15.10 -7.49
CA LYS A 124 3.64 -15.59 -7.86
C LYS A 124 4.17 -16.55 -6.80
N GLY A 125 4.26 -16.11 -5.54
CA GLY A 125 4.81 -16.93 -4.46
C GLY A 125 4.03 -18.22 -4.22
N CYS A 126 2.71 -18.23 -4.43
CA CYS A 126 1.91 -19.46 -4.33
C CYS A 126 2.23 -20.48 -5.45
N LYS A 127 2.67 -20.02 -6.62
CA LYS A 127 2.97 -20.87 -7.79
C LYS A 127 4.41 -21.36 -7.83
N ASP A 128 5.31 -20.65 -7.15
CA ASP A 128 6.73 -21.01 -7.01
C ASP A 128 6.87 -22.21 -6.04
#